data_AF-A0A6P7JH58-F1
#
_entry.id   AF-A0A6P7JH58-F1
#
_cell.length_a   1.000
_cell.length_b   1.000
_cell.length_c   1.000
_cell.angle_alpha   90.00
_cell.angle_beta   90.00
_cell.angle_gamma   90.00
#
_symmetry.space_group_name_H-M   'P 1'
#
loop_
_entity.id
_entity.type
_entity.pdbx_description
1 polymer ?
#
loop_
_entity_poly.entity_id
_entity_poly.type
_entity_poly.pdbx_seq_one_letter_code
_entity_poly.pdbx_strand_id
1 'polypeptide(L)'
;MAHCNLYFTSCVLLLLTLNWRASMSVPVPTLSAQDRAHCSQLFRKLLLNITGLRNSAVLCFGITSENVVLRSEAETVLACAPPQTQNSSCMMQRNSPFSETECLRNIMKDIAYYEAVIRSYLNATLRNTVEETALLMPTLEIIKSLKENCSLEPNGETSSSEEDVAVQVWGNNTFDNRNEMCKIMRGFHIRTITINRAMGYISSGDHRK
;
A
#
# COMPACT_ATOMS: atom_id res chain seq x y z
N MET A 1 -61.56 -15.13 32.38
CA MET A 1 -60.83 -14.94 31.11
C MET A 1 -60.04 -13.63 31.08
N ALA A 2 -59.20 -13.36 32.10
CA ALA A 2 -58.36 -12.15 32.15
C ALA A 2 -56.86 -12.46 32.35
N HIS A 3 -56.53 -13.66 32.87
CA HIS A 3 -55.15 -14.06 33.11
C HIS A 3 -54.36 -14.46 31.85
N CYS A 4 -55.01 -14.98 30.79
CA CYS A 4 -54.30 -15.40 29.57
C CYS A 4 -53.79 -14.23 28.70
N ASN A 5 -54.45 -13.07 28.75
CA ASN A 5 -54.05 -11.91 27.93
C ASN A 5 -52.81 -11.20 28.48
N LEU A 6 -52.61 -11.22 29.80
CA LEU A 6 -51.45 -10.57 30.45
C LEU A 6 -50.12 -11.29 30.16
N TYR A 7 -50.13 -12.62 30.09
CA TYR A 7 -48.93 -13.40 29.75
C TYR A 7 -48.51 -13.21 28.29
N PHE A 8 -49.48 -13.12 27.37
CA PHE A 8 -49.18 -12.94 25.95
C PHE A 8 -48.57 -11.56 25.67
N THR A 9 -49.09 -10.50 26.29
CA THR A 9 -48.53 -9.15 26.17
C THR A 9 -47.13 -9.02 26.79
N SER A 10 -46.87 -9.74 27.89
CA SER A 10 -45.56 -9.74 28.55
C SER A 10 -44.50 -10.48 27.72
N CYS A 11 -44.86 -11.55 27.00
CA CYS A 11 -43.95 -12.27 26.11
C CYS A 11 -43.61 -11.48 24.85
N VAL A 12 -44.57 -10.74 24.28
CA VAL A 12 -44.33 -9.91 23.08
C VAL A 12 -43.40 -8.72 23.39
N LEU A 13 -43.53 -8.10 24.56
CA LEU A 13 -42.62 -7.03 25.00
C LEU A 13 -41.20 -7.53 25.28
N LEU A 14 -41.04 -8.76 25.81
CA LEU A 14 -39.72 -9.39 25.97
C LEU A 14 -39.04 -9.69 24.63
N LEU A 15 -39.81 -10.10 23.61
CA LEU A 15 -39.27 -10.40 22.28
C LEU A 15 -38.87 -9.14 21.50
N LEU A 16 -39.49 -7.99 21.78
CA LEU A 16 -39.13 -6.71 21.16
C LEU A 16 -37.83 -6.11 21.74
N THR A 17 -37.51 -6.37 23.02
CA THR A 17 -36.25 -5.90 23.64
C THR A 17 -35.04 -6.78 23.30
N LEU A 18 -35.26 -8.02 22.87
CA LEU A 18 -34.20 -8.95 22.45
C LEU A 18 -33.65 -8.69 21.03
N ASN A 19 -34.28 -7.81 20.25
CA ASN A 19 -33.84 -7.46 18.89
C ASN A 19 -32.98 -6.19 18.82
N TRP A 20 -32.57 -5.62 19.96
CA TRP A 20 -31.49 -4.64 19.98
C TRP A 20 -30.16 -5.36 19.77
N ARG A 21 -29.87 -5.72 18.53
CA ARG A 21 -28.49 -5.93 18.11
C ARG A 21 -27.79 -4.59 18.32
N ALA A 22 -27.08 -4.45 19.43
CA ALA A 22 -26.04 -3.45 19.53
C ALA A 22 -25.08 -3.75 18.39
N SER A 23 -25.10 -2.94 17.33
CA SER A 23 -24.01 -2.90 16.36
C SER A 23 -22.76 -2.56 17.16
N MET A 24 -22.00 -3.60 17.52
CA MET A 24 -20.67 -3.43 18.07
C MET A 24 -19.82 -2.87 16.94
N SER A 25 -19.71 -1.54 16.86
CA SER A 25 -18.68 -0.90 16.07
C SER A 25 -17.34 -1.29 16.68
N VAL A 26 -16.66 -2.27 16.09
CA VAL A 26 -15.28 -2.54 16.42
C VAL A 26 -14.46 -1.35 15.94
N PRO A 27 -13.55 -0.79 16.76
CA PRO A 27 -12.68 0.30 16.29
C PRO A 27 -11.91 -0.17 15.06
N VAL A 28 -11.93 0.66 14.01
CA VAL A 28 -11.13 0.41 12.80
C VAL A 28 -9.67 0.30 13.22
N PRO A 29 -8.92 -0.73 12.79
CA PRO A 29 -7.51 -0.85 13.10
C PRO A 29 -6.76 0.41 12.66
N THR A 30 -6.00 1.00 13.59
CA THR A 30 -5.10 2.14 13.32
C THR A 30 -3.75 1.86 13.93
N LEU A 31 -2.67 2.30 13.28
CA LEU A 31 -1.32 2.16 13.84
C LEU A 31 -1.18 2.95 15.15
N SER A 32 -0.33 2.50 16.07
CA SER A 32 0.07 3.35 17.20
C SER A 32 1.00 4.47 16.72
N ALA A 33 1.26 5.48 17.58
CA ALA A 33 2.22 6.53 17.24
C ALA A 33 3.65 5.99 17.03
N GLN A 34 4.03 4.99 17.82
CA GLN A 34 5.30 4.29 17.68
C GLN A 34 5.39 3.53 16.36
N ASP A 35 4.32 2.81 15.99
CA ASP A 35 4.30 2.05 14.73
C ASP A 35 4.34 2.99 13.52
N ARG A 36 3.64 4.14 13.58
CA ARG A 36 3.74 5.17 12.53
C ARG A 36 5.17 5.67 12.33
N ALA A 37 5.87 5.97 13.42
CA ALA A 37 7.25 6.45 13.36
C ALA A 37 8.19 5.37 12.79
N HIS A 38 8.03 4.14 13.24
CA HIS A 38 8.78 3.00 12.73
C HIS A 38 8.53 2.76 11.23
N CYS A 39 7.27 2.79 10.81
CA CYS A 39 6.89 2.63 9.40
C CYS A 39 7.42 3.76 8.53
N SER A 40 7.33 5.02 8.99
CA SER A 40 7.95 6.16 8.32
C SER A 40 9.45 5.94 8.09
N GLN A 41 10.17 5.40 9.07
CA GLN A 41 11.59 5.06 8.93
C GLN A 41 11.84 3.95 7.89
N LEU A 42 11.03 2.88 7.88
CA LEU A 42 11.13 1.81 6.90
C LEU A 42 10.84 2.32 5.47
N PHE A 43 9.81 3.14 5.28
CA PHE A 43 9.52 3.76 3.99
C PHE A 43 10.61 4.73 3.54
N ARG A 44 11.27 5.43 4.46
CA ARG A 44 12.46 6.24 4.16
C ARG A 44 13.62 5.38 3.71
N LYS A 45 13.86 4.25 4.37
CA LYS A 45 14.88 3.27 3.97
C LYS A 45 14.60 2.75 2.56
N LEU A 46 13.34 2.43 2.25
CA LEU A 46 12.94 2.02 0.90
C LEU A 46 13.25 3.11 -0.15
N LEU A 47 12.85 4.36 0.09
CA LEU A 47 13.14 5.47 -0.82
C LEU A 47 14.63 5.64 -1.09
N LEU A 48 15.46 5.61 -0.04
CA LEU A 48 16.92 5.71 -0.19
C LEU A 48 17.48 4.56 -1.01
N ASN A 49 17.02 3.33 -0.75
CA ASN A 49 17.44 2.15 -1.49
C ASN A 49 17.07 2.26 -2.98
N ILE A 50 15.83 2.60 -3.31
CA ILE A 50 15.36 2.80 -4.69
C ILE A 50 16.11 3.95 -5.38
N THR A 51 16.43 5.02 -4.66
CA THR A 51 17.25 6.12 -5.19
C THR A 51 18.64 5.62 -5.57
N GLY A 52 19.26 4.77 -4.75
CA GLY A 52 20.52 4.11 -5.07
C GLY A 52 20.42 3.22 -6.32
N LEU A 53 19.33 2.45 -6.46
CA LEU A 53 19.09 1.61 -7.64
C LEU A 53 19.03 2.40 -8.94
N ARG A 54 18.35 3.54 -8.93
CA ARG A 54 18.25 4.44 -10.08
C ARG A 54 19.63 4.91 -10.56
N ASN A 55 20.55 5.12 -9.64
CA ASN A 55 21.90 5.59 -9.94
C ASN A 55 22.89 4.44 -10.23
N SER A 56 22.44 3.17 -10.15
CA SER A 56 23.29 2.02 -10.39
C SER A 56 23.58 1.82 -11.89
N ALA A 57 24.82 1.45 -12.20
CA ALA A 57 25.24 1.08 -13.55
C ALA A 57 24.89 -0.38 -13.91
N VAL A 58 23.99 -1.03 -13.16
CA VAL A 58 23.66 -2.46 -13.36
C VAL A 58 22.33 -2.60 -14.10
N LEU A 59 21.26 -2.02 -13.57
CA LEU A 59 19.90 -2.23 -14.12
C LEU A 59 19.61 -1.33 -15.32
N CYS A 60 19.92 -0.03 -15.20
CA CYS A 60 19.60 0.99 -16.20
C CYS A 60 20.78 1.33 -17.15
N PHE A 61 21.93 0.66 -17.02
CA PHE A 61 23.08 0.95 -17.87
C PHE A 61 22.81 0.63 -19.35
N GLY A 62 23.19 1.58 -20.21
CA GLY A 62 22.94 1.53 -21.65
C GLY A 62 21.51 1.86 -22.06
N ILE A 63 20.61 2.15 -21.11
CA ILE A 63 19.21 2.52 -21.38
C ILE A 63 19.09 4.04 -21.34
N THR A 64 18.87 4.66 -22.50
CA THR A 64 18.71 6.11 -22.67
C THR A 64 17.27 6.59 -22.50
N SER A 65 16.31 5.66 -22.49
CA SER A 65 14.89 5.96 -22.31
C SER A 65 14.66 6.57 -20.93
N GLU A 66 14.12 7.79 -20.91
CA GLU A 66 13.70 8.45 -19.67
C GLU A 66 12.26 8.10 -19.23
N ASN A 67 11.59 7.23 -20.00
CA ASN A 67 10.21 6.86 -19.76
C ASN A 67 10.00 6.24 -18.37
N VAL A 68 8.83 6.54 -17.81
CA VAL A 68 8.36 6.01 -16.54
C VAL A 68 7.17 5.11 -16.82
N VAL A 69 7.19 3.91 -16.25
CA VAL A 69 6.06 2.99 -16.30
C VAL A 69 5.45 2.87 -14.90
N LEU A 70 4.15 3.08 -14.83
CA LEU A 70 3.37 2.95 -13.62
C LEU A 70 2.13 2.10 -13.92
N ARG A 71 2.14 0.83 -13.48
CA ARG A 71 1.00 -0.10 -13.69
C ARG A 71 0.34 -0.55 -12.39
N SER A 72 0.78 -0.05 -11.24
CA SER A 72 0.04 -0.29 -10.01
C SER A 72 -1.34 0.35 -10.12
N GLU A 73 -2.37 -0.45 -9.84
CA GLU A 73 -3.77 0.00 -9.82
C GLU A 73 -4.14 0.74 -8.52
N ALA A 74 -3.18 0.89 -7.60
CA ALA A 74 -3.41 1.59 -6.35
C ALA A 74 -3.64 3.09 -6.58
N GLU A 75 -4.74 3.60 -5.99
CA GLU A 75 -5.12 5.01 -6.04
C GLU A 75 -4.35 5.85 -5.01
N THR A 76 -3.13 5.46 -4.63
CA THR A 76 -2.34 6.08 -3.55
C THR A 76 -2.23 7.59 -3.67
N VAL A 77 -2.07 8.14 -4.88
CA VAL A 77 -2.01 9.59 -5.10
C VAL A 77 -3.30 10.28 -4.64
N LEU A 78 -4.47 9.70 -4.93
CA LEU A 78 -5.77 10.25 -4.55
C LEU A 78 -6.09 9.92 -3.09
N ALA A 79 -5.89 8.68 -2.67
CA ALA A 79 -6.19 8.19 -1.32
C ALA A 79 -5.36 8.89 -0.24
N CYS A 80 -4.11 9.28 -0.56
CA CYS A 80 -3.20 9.94 0.36
C CYS A 80 -3.09 11.46 0.15
N ALA A 81 -3.88 12.05 -0.75
CA ALA A 81 -3.92 13.49 -0.92
C ALA A 81 -4.45 14.16 0.37
N PRO A 82 -3.83 15.26 0.84
CA PRO A 82 -4.36 16.01 1.97
C PRO A 82 -5.73 16.62 1.62
N PRO A 83 -6.58 16.91 2.62
CA PRO A 83 -7.89 17.51 2.39
C PRO A 83 -7.75 18.89 1.73
N GLN A 84 -8.78 19.28 0.98
CA GLN A 84 -8.79 20.51 0.20
C GLN A 84 -8.56 21.72 1.10
N THR A 85 -7.42 22.38 0.94
CA THR A 85 -7.22 23.74 1.43
C THR A 85 -7.56 24.69 0.29
N GLN A 86 -8.24 25.81 0.59
CA GLN A 86 -8.86 26.70 -0.41
C GLN A 86 -7.89 27.30 -1.47
N ASN A 87 -6.57 27.05 -1.37
CA ASN A 87 -5.54 27.72 -2.18
C ASN A 87 -4.61 26.77 -2.97
N SER A 88 -4.95 25.49 -3.15
CA SER A 88 -4.10 24.57 -3.94
C SER A 88 -4.66 24.37 -5.36
N SER A 89 -4.11 25.09 -6.36
CA SER A 89 -4.57 24.98 -7.76
C SER A 89 -3.98 23.80 -8.54
N CYS A 90 -3.03 23.06 -7.95
CA CYS A 90 -2.27 21.99 -8.64
C CYS A 90 -2.60 20.57 -8.17
N MET A 91 -3.44 20.39 -7.15
CA MET A 91 -3.78 19.07 -6.58
C MET A 91 -5.14 18.61 -7.11
N MET A 92 -5.26 17.32 -7.46
CA MET A 92 -6.55 16.72 -7.77
C MET A 92 -7.50 16.92 -6.58
N GLN A 93 -8.69 17.44 -6.88
CA GLN A 93 -9.71 17.71 -5.87
C GLN A 93 -10.24 16.40 -5.29
N ARG A 94 -10.20 16.27 -3.96
CA ARG A 94 -10.89 15.19 -3.26
C ARG A 94 -12.09 15.77 -2.51
N ASN A 95 -13.27 15.22 -2.78
CA ASN A 95 -14.53 15.66 -2.16
C ASN A 95 -14.78 15.00 -0.79
N SER A 96 -13.95 14.04 -0.40
CA SER A 96 -14.06 13.30 0.86
C SER A 96 -12.94 13.67 1.84
N PRO A 97 -13.16 13.53 3.16
CA PRO A 97 -12.11 13.73 4.16
C PRO A 97 -10.96 12.72 3.97
N PHE A 98 -9.79 13.07 4.51
CA PHE A 98 -8.64 12.17 4.52
C PHE A 98 -8.91 10.95 5.40
N SER A 99 -8.54 9.77 4.91
CA SER A 99 -8.65 8.50 5.63
C SER A 99 -7.27 7.86 5.74
N GLU A 100 -6.73 7.79 6.97
CA GLU A 100 -5.42 7.17 7.25
C GLU A 100 -5.42 5.69 6.79
N THR A 101 -6.48 4.96 7.12
CA THR A 101 -6.66 3.55 6.74
C THR A 101 -6.68 3.34 5.23
N GLU A 102 -7.42 4.18 4.50
CA GLU A 102 -7.53 4.06 3.05
C GLU A 102 -6.21 4.43 2.34
N CYS A 103 -5.53 5.46 2.82
CA CYS A 103 -4.20 5.82 2.33
C CYS A 103 -3.23 4.65 2.54
N LEU A 104 -3.12 4.11 3.75
CA LEU A 104 -2.22 3.00 4.07
C LEU A 104 -2.55 1.73 3.28
N ARG A 105 -3.85 1.42 3.09
CA ARG A 105 -4.28 0.29 2.24
C ARG A 105 -3.75 0.44 0.81
N ASN A 106 -3.90 1.61 0.20
CA ASN A 106 -3.39 1.86 -1.16
C ASN A 106 -1.86 1.84 -1.23
N ILE A 107 -1.18 2.37 -0.21
CA ILE A 107 0.28 2.25 -0.08
C ILE A 107 0.68 0.77 -0.07
N MET A 108 0.02 -0.07 0.73
CA MET A 108 0.35 -1.49 0.78
C MET A 108 0.03 -2.24 -0.52
N LYS A 109 -1.00 -1.82 -1.27
CA LYS A 109 -1.24 -2.30 -2.65
C LYS A 109 -0.08 -1.95 -3.60
N ASP A 110 0.40 -0.70 -3.57
CA ASP A 110 1.60 -0.30 -4.32
C ASP A 110 2.79 -1.19 -3.96
N ILE A 111 3.04 -1.41 -2.66
CA ILE A 111 4.16 -2.25 -2.17
C ILE A 111 4.02 -3.70 -2.67
N ALA A 112 2.84 -4.30 -2.58
CA ALA A 112 2.59 -5.66 -3.07
C ALA A 112 2.81 -5.78 -4.59
N TYR A 113 2.35 -4.80 -5.37
CA TYR A 113 2.61 -4.75 -6.82
C TYR A 113 4.11 -4.75 -7.13
N TYR A 114 4.89 -3.84 -6.52
CA TYR A 114 6.32 -3.76 -6.80
C TYR A 114 7.09 -4.99 -6.30
N GLU A 115 6.66 -5.61 -5.19
CA GLU A 115 7.21 -6.90 -4.76
C GLU A 115 7.03 -7.98 -5.83
N ALA A 116 5.81 -8.14 -6.34
CA ALA A 116 5.48 -9.14 -7.35
C ALA A 116 6.28 -8.92 -8.64
N VAL A 117 6.41 -7.66 -9.08
CA VAL A 117 7.20 -7.33 -10.27
C VAL A 117 8.68 -7.63 -10.07
N ILE A 118 9.28 -7.25 -8.95
CA ILE A 118 10.70 -7.52 -8.67
C ILE A 118 10.94 -9.04 -8.61
N ARG A 119 10.09 -9.80 -7.92
CA ARG A 119 10.21 -11.26 -7.86
C ARG A 119 10.06 -11.92 -9.23
N SER A 120 9.06 -11.50 -10.01
CA SER A 120 8.85 -11.99 -11.37
C SER A 120 10.07 -11.70 -12.26
N TYR A 121 10.64 -10.50 -12.15
CA TYR A 121 11.86 -10.12 -12.89
C TYR A 121 13.05 -11.02 -12.54
N LEU A 122 13.28 -11.28 -11.26
CA LEU A 122 14.39 -12.13 -10.81
C LEU A 122 14.23 -13.60 -11.22
N ASN A 123 13.00 -14.04 -11.52
CA ASN A 123 12.72 -15.36 -12.07
C ASN A 123 12.84 -15.41 -13.61
N ALA A 124 12.97 -14.26 -14.28
CA ALA A 124 13.14 -14.19 -15.72
C ALA A 124 14.59 -14.45 -16.15
N THR A 125 14.83 -14.50 -17.46
CA THR A 125 16.20 -14.52 -17.99
C THR A 125 16.86 -13.15 -17.79
N LEU A 126 17.89 -13.11 -16.96
CA LEU A 126 18.66 -11.90 -16.61
C LEU A 126 19.90 -11.76 -17.50
N ARG A 127 20.40 -10.53 -17.64
CA ARG A 127 21.67 -10.28 -18.35
C ARG A 127 22.85 -10.68 -17.47
N ASN A 128 22.81 -10.33 -16.19
CA ASN A 128 23.78 -10.73 -15.18
C ASN A 128 23.06 -11.12 -13.89
N THR A 129 22.84 -12.41 -13.68
CA THR A 129 22.11 -12.94 -12.52
C THR A 129 22.72 -12.50 -11.20
N VAL A 130 24.05 -12.49 -11.08
CA VAL A 130 24.72 -12.18 -9.81
C VAL A 130 24.54 -10.71 -9.45
N GLU A 131 24.86 -9.80 -10.37
CA GLU A 131 24.78 -8.36 -10.11
C GLU A 131 23.34 -7.89 -9.94
N GLU A 132 22.42 -8.33 -10.81
CA GLU A 132 21.03 -7.87 -10.77
C GLU A 132 20.27 -8.40 -9.55
N THR A 133 20.55 -9.65 -9.14
CA THR A 133 20.00 -10.20 -7.90
C THR A 133 20.55 -9.47 -6.69
N ALA A 134 21.88 -9.32 -6.58
CA ALA A 134 22.49 -8.61 -5.46
C ALA A 134 21.99 -7.16 -5.34
N LEU A 135 21.69 -6.53 -6.48
CA LEU A 135 21.12 -5.20 -6.54
C LEU A 135 19.67 -5.14 -6.03
N LEU A 136 18.80 -6.06 -6.45
CA LEU A 136 17.37 -5.99 -6.16
C LEU A 136 16.97 -6.63 -4.83
N MET A 137 17.71 -7.63 -4.33
CA MET A 137 17.41 -8.34 -3.07
C MET A 137 17.25 -7.42 -1.85
N PRO A 138 18.10 -6.40 -1.61
CA PRO A 138 17.90 -5.46 -0.50
C PRO A 138 16.52 -4.78 -0.52
N THR A 139 15.96 -4.54 -1.70
CA THR A 139 14.61 -3.96 -1.86
C THR A 139 13.55 -4.93 -1.36
N LEU A 140 13.65 -6.20 -1.73
CA LEU A 140 12.70 -7.23 -1.31
C LEU A 140 12.74 -7.41 0.21
N GLU A 141 13.91 -7.35 0.84
CA GLU A 141 14.02 -7.43 2.30
C GLU A 141 13.37 -6.23 2.99
N ILE A 142 13.56 -5.01 2.47
CA ILE A 142 12.87 -3.82 3.02
C ILE A 142 11.35 -3.94 2.86
N ILE A 143 10.88 -4.40 1.69
CA ILE A 143 9.46 -4.63 1.42
C ILE A 143 8.86 -5.66 2.38
N LYS A 144 9.58 -6.76 2.63
CA LYS A 144 9.16 -7.78 3.59
C LYS A 144 8.99 -7.18 4.99
N SER A 145 9.98 -6.42 5.48
CA SER A 145 9.86 -5.73 6.76
C SER A 145 8.68 -4.75 6.80
N LEU A 146 8.40 -4.03 5.70
CA LEU A 146 7.23 -3.15 5.62
C LEU A 146 5.92 -3.93 5.76
N LYS A 147 5.76 -5.05 5.06
CA LYS A 147 4.54 -5.87 5.13
C LYS A 147 4.33 -6.46 6.53
N GLU A 148 5.40 -6.85 7.21
CA GLU A 148 5.35 -7.40 8.57
C GLU A 148 5.02 -6.36 9.63
N ASN A 149 5.48 -5.11 9.47
CA ASN A 149 5.42 -4.10 10.54
C ASN A 149 4.41 -2.96 10.29
N CYS A 150 3.91 -2.79 9.07
CA CYS A 150 3.13 -1.60 8.67
C CYS A 150 1.76 -1.91 8.06
N SER A 151 1.39 -3.18 7.95
CA SER A 151 0.06 -3.58 7.47
C SER A 151 -1.00 -3.32 8.55
N LEU A 152 -2.16 -2.82 8.13
CA LEU A 152 -3.33 -2.62 8.99
C LEU A 152 -4.24 -3.85 9.11
N GLU A 153 -3.91 -4.92 8.37
CA GLU A 153 -4.69 -6.16 8.39
C GLU A 153 -4.70 -6.74 9.81
N PRO A 154 -5.88 -7.07 10.37
CA PRO A 154 -5.94 -7.74 11.66
C PRO A 154 -5.24 -9.10 11.53
N ASN A 155 -4.25 -9.35 12.41
CA ASN A 155 -3.61 -10.65 12.56
C ASN A 155 -4.69 -11.74 12.73
N GLY A 156 -5.08 -12.42 11.65
CA GLY A 156 -6.13 -13.43 11.71
C GLY A 156 -6.87 -13.71 10.40
N GLU A 157 -6.93 -12.75 9.48
CA GLU A 157 -7.42 -13.03 8.13
C GLU A 157 -6.23 -12.97 7.18
N THR A 158 -5.64 -14.14 6.94
CA THR A 158 -4.87 -14.39 5.73
C THR A 158 -5.85 -14.26 4.57
N SER A 159 -6.27 -13.04 4.21
CA SER A 159 -6.70 -12.79 2.86
C SER A 159 -5.42 -12.84 2.04
N SER A 160 -5.00 -14.07 1.72
CA SER A 160 -4.49 -14.38 0.40
C SER A 160 -5.61 -14.06 -0.62
N SER A 161 -6.05 -12.81 -0.67
CA SER A 161 -6.37 -12.25 -1.96
C SER A 161 -4.99 -11.97 -2.54
N GLU A 162 -4.44 -13.01 -3.14
CA GLU A 162 -3.82 -12.88 -4.44
C GLU A 162 -4.89 -12.26 -5.37
N GLU A 163 -5.27 -11.01 -5.08
CA GLU A 163 -5.96 -10.14 -6.01
C GLU A 163 -5.00 -10.14 -7.19
N ASP A 164 -5.47 -10.64 -8.32
CA ASP A 164 -4.73 -11.00 -9.53
C ASP A 164 -3.83 -9.84 -9.97
N VAL A 165 -2.67 -9.67 -9.30
CA VAL A 165 -1.69 -8.66 -9.66
C VAL A 165 -1.19 -9.15 -10.99
N ALA A 166 -1.69 -8.56 -12.07
CA ALA A 166 -1.32 -8.91 -13.42
C ALA A 166 0.21 -8.96 -13.49
N VAL A 167 0.76 -10.18 -13.43
CA VAL A 167 2.20 -10.36 -13.23
C VAL A 167 2.84 -9.95 -14.53
N GLN A 168 3.78 -9.01 -14.45
CA GLN A 168 4.58 -8.61 -15.60
C GLN A 168 5.16 -9.86 -16.27
N VAL A 169 4.79 -10.09 -17.52
CA VAL A 169 5.35 -11.16 -18.34
C VAL A 169 6.64 -10.63 -18.96
N TRP A 170 7.73 -11.38 -18.78
CA TRP A 170 9.05 -11.05 -19.31
C TRP A 170 9.34 -11.90 -20.55
N GLY A 171 10.01 -11.30 -21.53
CA GLY A 171 10.40 -11.99 -22.76
C GLY A 171 11.74 -12.72 -22.63
N ASN A 172 12.23 -13.28 -23.73
CA ASN A 172 13.55 -13.92 -23.79
C ASN A 172 14.70 -12.91 -23.99
N ASN A 173 14.39 -11.69 -24.41
CA ASN A 173 15.39 -10.65 -24.65
C ASN A 173 15.75 -9.95 -23.32
N THR A 174 16.97 -10.17 -22.85
CA THR A 174 17.45 -9.63 -21.57
C THR A 174 17.60 -8.10 -21.58
N PHE A 175 17.87 -7.49 -22.74
CA PHE A 175 17.92 -6.03 -22.86
C PHE A 175 16.53 -5.42 -22.73
N ASP A 176 15.53 -5.97 -23.43
CA ASP A 176 14.15 -5.47 -23.36
C ASP A 176 13.57 -5.62 -21.95
N ASN A 177 13.84 -6.75 -21.30
CA ASN A 177 13.45 -6.97 -19.90
C ASN A 177 14.10 -5.93 -18.98
N ARG A 178 15.42 -5.69 -19.10
CA ARG A 178 16.14 -4.65 -18.33
C ARG A 178 15.60 -3.26 -18.60
N ASN A 179 15.31 -2.93 -19.86
CA ASN A 179 14.75 -1.64 -20.25
C ASN A 179 13.39 -1.42 -19.59
N GLU A 180 12.52 -2.42 -19.63
CA GLU A 180 11.20 -2.34 -19.01
C GLU A 180 11.29 -2.27 -17.48
N MET A 181 12.12 -3.11 -16.87
CA MET A 181 12.38 -3.08 -15.43
C MET A 181 12.94 -1.72 -14.99
N CYS A 182 13.86 -1.13 -15.75
CA CYS A 182 14.36 0.21 -15.49
C CYS A 182 13.24 1.27 -15.47
N LYS A 183 12.31 1.25 -16.43
CA LYS A 183 11.15 2.16 -16.46
C LYS A 183 10.22 1.95 -15.27
N ILE A 184 9.99 0.71 -14.87
CA ILE A 184 9.16 0.38 -13.70
C ILE A 184 9.83 0.88 -12.41
N MET A 185 11.14 0.68 -12.25
CA MET A 185 11.87 1.14 -11.07
C MET A 185 11.92 2.67 -10.98
N ARG A 186 11.95 3.39 -12.11
CA ARG A 186 11.76 4.85 -12.15
C ARG A 186 10.36 5.23 -11.64
N GLY A 187 9.32 4.49 -12.02
CA GLY A 187 7.96 4.65 -11.48
C GLY A 187 7.90 4.39 -9.98
N PHE A 188 8.57 3.34 -9.51
CA PHE A 188 8.64 3.00 -8.09
C PHE A 188 9.32 4.11 -7.29
N HIS A 189 10.36 4.73 -7.83
CA HIS A 189 11.00 5.88 -7.20
C HIS A 189 10.02 7.04 -6.99
N ILE A 190 9.21 7.38 -7.99
CA ILE A 190 8.18 8.43 -7.87
C ILE A 190 7.11 8.04 -6.84
N ARG A 191 6.66 6.78 -6.84
CA ARG A 191 5.69 6.29 -5.85
C ARG A 191 6.25 6.31 -4.44
N THR A 192 7.50 5.90 -4.23
CA THR A 192 8.13 5.95 -2.90
C THR A 192 8.32 7.36 -2.38
N ILE A 193 8.56 8.36 -3.24
CA ILE A 193 8.52 9.78 -2.86
C ILE A 193 7.12 10.16 -2.35
N THR A 194 6.08 9.80 -3.10
CA THR A 194 4.68 10.07 -2.74
C THR A 194 4.32 9.41 -1.41
N ILE A 195 4.67 8.14 -1.24
CA ILE A 195 4.48 7.37 0.00
C ILE A 195 5.21 8.04 1.17
N ASN A 196 6.47 8.46 1.00
CA ASN A 196 7.21 9.13 2.07
C ASN A 196 6.56 10.45 2.51
N ARG A 197 6.00 11.22 1.57
CA ARG A 197 5.24 12.45 1.89
C ARG A 197 3.99 12.11 2.70
N ALA A 198 3.23 11.10 2.27
CA ALA A 198 2.04 10.64 2.97
C ALA A 198 2.36 10.13 4.39
N MET A 199 3.42 9.33 4.53
CA MET A 199 3.87 8.85 5.84
C MET A 199 4.33 9.99 6.75
N GLY A 200 5.02 11.00 6.20
CA GLY A 200 5.37 12.21 6.96
C GLY A 200 4.12 12.95 7.49
N TYR A 201 3.09 13.11 6.66
CA TYR A 201 1.81 13.72 7.02
C TYR A 201 1.01 12.91 8.05
N ILE A 202 1.06 11.57 7.96
CA ILE A 202 0.45 10.67 8.93
C ILE A 202 1.22 10.74 10.27
N SER A 203 2.55 10.67 10.23
CA SER A 203 3.39 10.70 11.43
C SER A 203 3.36 12.04 12.17
N SER A 204 3.18 13.17 11.48
CA SER A 204 3.04 14.48 12.12
C SER A 204 1.70 14.67 12.84
N GLY A 205 0.70 13.83 12.53
CA GLY A 205 -0.67 13.97 13.04
C GLY A 205 -1.45 15.13 12.41
N ASP A 206 -0.92 15.77 11.35
CA ASP A 206 -1.56 16.94 10.73
C ASP A 206 -2.94 16.62 10.13
N HIS A 207 -3.17 15.36 9.76
CA HIS A 207 -4.46 14.88 9.26
C HIS A 207 -5.59 14.82 10.30
N ARG A 208 -5.28 15.07 11.59
CA ARG A 208 -6.24 15.05 12.71
C ARG A 208 -6.61 16.44 13.20
N LYS A 209 -5.98 17.47 12.64
CA LYS A 209 -6.23 18.88 12.95
C LYS A 209 -7.43 19.37 12.16
#